data_AF-K1U4V1-F1
#
_entry.id   AF-K1U4V1-F1
#
_cell.length_a   1.000
_cell.length_b   1.000
_cell.length_c   1.000
_cell.angle_alpha   90.00
_cell.angle_beta   90.00
_cell.angle_gamma   90.00
#
_symmetry.space_group_name_H-M   'P 1'
#
loop_
_entity.id
_entity.type
_entity.pdbx_description
1 polymer ?
#
loop_
_entity_poly.entity_id
_entity_poly.type
_entity_poly.pdbx_seq_one_letter_code
_entity_poly.pdbx_strand_id
1 'polypeptide(L)'
;MKKFKKYIAVLCGSLTLGLGGCNDFLDIYDPAVVTPEYYNTKEGQEKLIVNLYARYRSVFTTYVLQYLGTDMYMSCDESPTAAQFNGYNADLSGLSGTIDSYWATLYKIVQESNILLNRCTPE
;
A
#
# COMPACT_ATOMS: atom_id res chain seq x y z
N MET A 1 51.77 42.57 -5.81
CA MET A 1 51.48 41.11 -5.87
C MET A 1 50.91 40.51 -4.57
N LYS A 2 51.33 40.91 -3.36
CA LYS A 2 50.81 40.34 -2.09
C LYS A 2 49.29 40.52 -1.87
N LYS A 3 48.71 41.65 -2.30
CA LYS A 3 47.25 41.89 -2.19
C LYS A 3 46.43 41.01 -3.13
N PHE A 4 46.92 40.75 -4.35
CA PHE A 4 46.23 39.91 -5.35
C PHE A 4 46.15 38.43 -4.90
N LYS A 5 47.21 37.90 -4.27
CA LYS A 5 47.20 36.55 -3.65
C LYS A 5 46.17 36.43 -2.51
N LYS A 6 45.92 37.49 -1.75
CA LYS A 6 44.89 37.51 -0.70
C LYS A 6 43.47 37.48 -1.28
N TYR A 7 43.21 38.20 -2.38
CA TYR A 7 41.91 38.16 -3.05
C TYR A 7 41.61 36.81 -3.72
N ILE A 8 42.61 36.17 -4.32
CA ILE A 8 42.47 34.81 -4.88
C ILE A 8 42.16 33.79 -3.78
N ALA A 9 42.82 33.89 -2.62
CA ALA A 9 42.56 32.99 -1.50
C ALA A 9 41.14 33.15 -0.92
N VAL A 10 40.62 34.39 -0.86
CA VAL A 10 39.24 34.66 -0.42
C VAL A 10 38.23 34.13 -1.45
N LEU A 11 38.49 34.32 -2.75
CA LEU A 11 37.62 33.84 -3.81
C LEU A 11 37.55 32.30 -3.86
N CYS A 12 38.68 31.61 -3.69
CA CYS A 12 38.72 30.15 -3.61
C CYS A 12 38.03 29.63 -2.34
N GLY A 13 38.17 30.32 -1.19
CA GLY A 13 37.50 29.94 0.05
C GLY A 13 35.98 30.10 0.00
N SER A 14 35.46 31.12 -0.70
CA SER A 14 34.02 31.26 -0.93
C SER A 14 33.47 30.21 -1.90
N LEU A 15 34.27 29.72 -2.84
CA LEU A 15 33.85 28.71 -3.81
C LEU A 15 33.75 27.31 -3.18
N THR A 16 34.59 26.99 -2.19
CA THR A 16 34.51 25.70 -1.47
C THR A 16 33.34 25.65 -0.48
N LEU A 17 32.88 26.81 0.03
CA LEU A 17 31.68 26.91 0.87
C LEU A 17 30.37 26.77 0.05
N GLY A 18 30.39 27.06 -1.25
CA GLY A 18 29.24 26.90 -2.14
C GLY A 18 29.03 25.50 -2.71
N LEU A 19 30.05 24.63 -2.63
CA LEU A 19 29.98 23.24 -3.13
C LEU A 19 29.58 22.21 -2.06
N GLY A 20 29.52 22.62 -0.79
CA GLY A 20 28.91 21.84 0.29
C GLY A 20 27.40 22.04 0.30
N GLY A 21 26.71 21.63 -0.77
CA GLY A 21 25.26 21.72 -0.85
C GLY A 21 24.59 20.87 0.23
N CYS A 22 23.63 21.45 0.96
CA CYS A 22 22.71 20.69 1.80
C CYS A 22 21.86 19.77 0.92
N ASN A 23 22.29 18.53 0.71
CA ASN A 23 21.49 17.51 0.00
C ASN A 23 20.15 17.26 0.70
N ASP A 24 20.09 17.44 2.02
CA ASP A 24 18.89 17.33 2.88
C ASP A 24 17.79 18.35 2.53
N PHE A 25 18.10 19.44 1.80
CA PHE A 25 17.08 20.38 1.33
C PHE A 25 16.20 19.79 0.21
N LEU A 26 16.73 18.84 -0.57
CA LEU A 26 16.01 18.20 -1.67
C LEU A 26 15.20 16.98 -1.19
N ASP A 27 15.53 16.42 -0.03
CA ASP A 27 14.82 15.29 0.56
C ASP A 27 13.62 15.81 1.37
N ILE A 28 12.47 15.91 0.71
CA ILE A 28 11.21 16.24 1.38
C ILE A 28 10.83 15.04 2.26
N TYR A 29 10.99 15.18 3.58
CA TYR A 29 10.48 14.22 4.54
C TYR A 29 8.95 14.25 4.53
N ASP A 30 8.34 13.20 3.96
CA ASP A 30 6.90 12.98 4.03
C ASP A 30 6.60 11.93 5.13
N PRO A 31 6.14 12.34 6.33
CA PRO A 31 5.82 11.42 7.41
C PRO A 31 4.64 10.49 7.09
N ALA A 32 3.85 10.77 6.05
CA ALA A 32 2.73 9.92 5.65
C ALA A 32 3.17 8.77 4.73
N VAL A 33 4.36 8.83 4.14
CA VAL A 33 4.84 7.82 3.19
C VAL A 33 5.57 6.72 3.93
N VAL A 34 4.92 5.56 4.01
CA VAL A 34 5.56 4.33 4.45
C VAL A 34 6.42 3.78 3.31
N THR A 35 7.74 3.92 3.42
CA THR A 35 8.67 3.33 2.46
C THR A 35 8.73 1.80 2.63
N PRO A 36 9.08 1.04 1.58
CA PRO A 36 9.21 -0.42 1.68
C PRO A 36 10.18 -0.89 2.76
N GLU A 37 11.16 -0.05 3.11
CA GLU A 37 12.18 -0.28 4.14
C GLU A 37 11.61 -0.33 5.56
N TYR A 38 10.49 0.35 5.82
CA TYR A 38 9.83 0.35 7.13
C TYR A 38 9.51 -1.07 7.60
N TYR A 39 9.10 -1.94 6.69
CA TYR A 39 8.76 -3.34 6.94
C TYR A 39 9.99 -4.25 7.11
N ASN A 40 11.21 -3.73 7.02
CA ASN A 40 12.41 -4.44 7.47
C ASN A 40 12.58 -4.35 9.00
N THR A 41 11.84 -3.45 9.67
CA THR A 41 11.85 -3.31 11.13
C THR A 41 10.81 -4.23 11.76
N LYS A 42 11.04 -4.64 13.02
CA LYS A 42 10.09 -5.45 13.80
C LYS A 42 8.73 -4.75 13.92
N GLU A 43 8.72 -3.44 14.22
CA GLU A 43 7.49 -2.66 14.34
C GLU A 43 6.70 -2.66 13.01
N GLY A 44 7.39 -2.44 11.88
CA GLY A 44 6.75 -2.47 10.57
C GLY A 44 6.14 -3.83 10.25
N GLN A 45 6.83 -4.92 10.59
CA GLN A 45 6.32 -6.29 10.43
C GLN A 45 5.07 -6.55 11.29
N GLU A 46 5.08 -6.13 12.57
CA GLU A 46 3.93 -6.25 13.47
C GLU A 46 2.72 -5.46 12.96
N LYS A 47 2.93 -4.23 12.47
CA LYS A 47 1.87 -3.43 11.83
C LYS A 47 1.33 -4.09 10.58
N LEU A 48 2.19 -4.71 9.76
CA LEU A 48 1.78 -5.43 8.55
C LEU A 48 0.91 -6.65 8.89
N ILE A 49 1.26 -7.40 9.95
CA ILE A 49 0.44 -8.52 10.44
C ILE A 49 -0.95 -8.03 10.86
N VAL A 50 -1.03 -6.95 11.64
CA VAL A 50 -2.32 -6.38 12.07
C VAL A 50 -3.14 -5.95 10.85
N ASN A 51 -2.50 -5.33 9.85
CA ASN A 51 -3.18 -4.94 8.60
C ASN A 51 -3.72 -6.15 7.83
N LEU A 52 -2.93 -7.23 7.72
CA LEU A 52 -3.34 -8.48 7.08
C LEU A 52 -4.59 -9.05 7.75
N TYR A 53 -4.63 -9.14 9.08
CA TYR A 53 -5.82 -9.64 9.79
C TYR A 53 -7.03 -8.72 9.61
N ALA A 54 -6.83 -7.40 9.65
CA ALA A 54 -7.90 -6.43 9.41
C ALA A 54 -8.49 -6.60 8.00
N ARG A 55 -7.64 -6.80 6.99
CA ARG A 55 -8.05 -7.05 5.61
C ARG A 55 -8.72 -8.41 5.46
N TYR A 56 -8.20 -9.46 6.10
CA TYR A 56 -8.79 -10.80 6.05
C TYR A 56 -10.22 -10.83 6.61
N ARG A 57 -10.55 -9.92 7.54
CA ARG A 57 -11.93 -9.75 8.02
C ARG A 57 -12.90 -9.40 6.89
N SER A 58 -12.49 -8.60 5.90
CA SER A 58 -13.38 -8.21 4.80
C SER A 58 -13.77 -9.39 3.90
N VAL A 59 -12.91 -10.40 3.81
CA VAL A 59 -13.17 -11.65 3.09
C VAL A 59 -14.40 -12.35 3.66
N PHE A 60 -14.51 -12.45 4.99
CA PHE A 60 -15.65 -13.09 5.65
C PHE A 60 -16.88 -12.21 5.78
N THR A 61 -16.73 -10.87 5.78
CA THR A 61 -17.90 -9.98 5.81
C THR A 61 -18.53 -9.78 4.43
N THR A 62 -17.89 -10.26 3.36
CA THR A 62 -18.43 -10.20 2.00
C THR A 62 -19.49 -11.29 1.81
N TYR A 63 -20.70 -10.99 2.27
CA TYR A 63 -21.85 -11.91 2.23
C TYR A 63 -22.37 -12.17 0.80
N VAL A 64 -22.19 -11.20 -0.12
CA VAL A 64 -22.75 -11.24 -1.48
C VAL A 64 -22.28 -12.47 -2.26
N LEU A 65 -20.99 -12.80 -2.18
CA LEU A 65 -20.43 -13.94 -2.91
C LEU A 65 -20.55 -15.27 -2.15
N GLN A 66 -20.76 -15.22 -0.83
CA GLN A 66 -20.78 -16.43 0.02
C GLN A 66 -22.18 -16.99 0.23
N TYR A 67 -23.20 -16.13 0.26
CA TYR A 67 -24.54 -16.54 0.70
C TYR A 67 -25.64 -16.27 -0.34
N LEU A 68 -25.55 -15.20 -1.13
CA LEU A 68 -26.62 -14.89 -2.08
C LEU A 68 -26.70 -15.94 -3.21
N GLY A 69 -27.93 -16.21 -3.64
CA GLY A 69 -28.21 -17.20 -4.70
C GLY A 69 -28.19 -18.66 -4.22
N THR A 70 -28.06 -18.88 -2.90
CA THR A 70 -28.20 -20.22 -2.32
C THR A 70 -29.66 -20.52 -2.00
N ASP A 71 -29.99 -21.80 -1.82
CA ASP A 71 -31.31 -22.24 -1.34
C ASP A 71 -31.60 -21.83 0.11
N MET A 72 -30.54 -21.56 0.88
CA MET A 72 -30.61 -21.15 2.28
C MET A 72 -30.71 -19.64 2.49
N TYR A 73 -30.11 -18.84 1.61
CA TYR A 73 -30.02 -17.39 1.75
C TYR A 73 -30.29 -16.68 0.43
N MET A 74 -31.23 -15.74 0.47
CA MET A 74 -31.57 -14.82 -0.61
C MET A 74 -31.77 -13.43 -0.02
N SER A 75 -31.36 -12.39 -0.74
CA SER A 75 -31.67 -11.02 -0.31
C SER A 75 -33.17 -10.73 -0.45
N CYS A 76 -33.72 -9.92 0.46
CA CYS A 76 -35.13 -9.52 0.46
C CYS A 76 -35.39 -8.27 -0.41
N ASP A 77 -34.37 -7.75 -1.08
CA ASP A 77 -34.45 -6.57 -1.93
C ASP A 77 -34.28 -6.91 -3.42
N GLU A 78 -34.69 -5.98 -4.28
CA GLU A 78 -34.61 -6.07 -5.74
C GLU A 78 -33.49 -5.15 -6.29
N SER A 79 -32.43 -4.94 -5.51
CA SER A 79 -31.30 -4.12 -5.96
C SER A 79 -30.58 -4.76 -7.14
N PRO A 80 -29.82 -4.01 -7.96
CA PRO A 80 -29.03 -4.59 -9.05
C PRO A 80 -28.08 -5.69 -8.57
N THR A 81 -27.50 -5.54 -7.38
CA THR A 81 -26.65 -6.58 -6.75
C THR A 81 -27.47 -7.82 -6.40
N ALA A 82 -28.66 -7.66 -5.80
CA ALA A 82 -29.53 -8.78 -5.50
C ALA A 82 -30.00 -9.49 -6.77
N ALA A 83 -30.43 -8.77 -7.81
CA ALA A 83 -30.81 -9.36 -9.10
C ALA A 83 -29.64 -10.15 -9.74
N GLN A 84 -28.42 -9.61 -9.63
CA GLN A 84 -27.21 -10.25 -10.17
C GLN A 84 -26.84 -11.53 -9.41
N PHE A 85 -26.84 -11.51 -8.07
CA PHE A 85 -26.30 -12.60 -7.25
C PHE A 85 -27.36 -13.54 -6.65
N ASN A 86 -28.62 -13.12 -6.48
CA ASN A 86 -29.72 -14.02 -6.12
C ASN A 86 -30.23 -14.80 -7.33
N GLY A 87 -30.45 -14.09 -8.44
CA GLY A 87 -31.11 -14.64 -9.63
C GLY A 87 -30.16 -15.16 -10.69
N TYR A 88 -28.84 -14.98 -10.50
CA TYR A 88 -27.81 -15.30 -11.49
C TYR A 88 -28.16 -14.72 -12.88
N ASN A 89 -28.55 -13.44 -12.90
CA ASN A 89 -28.99 -12.79 -14.14
C ASN A 89 -27.83 -12.64 -15.15
N ALA A 90 -28.15 -12.16 -16.36
CA ALA A 90 -27.17 -12.00 -17.43
C ALA A 90 -26.04 -11.00 -17.12
N ASP A 91 -26.20 -10.13 -16.11
CA ASP A 91 -25.18 -9.16 -15.72
C ASP A 91 -24.07 -9.81 -14.88
N LEU A 92 -24.28 -11.03 -14.35
CA LEU A 92 -23.26 -11.76 -13.60
C LEU A 92 -22.07 -12.12 -14.52
N SER A 93 -21.01 -11.33 -14.39
CA SER A 93 -19.84 -11.40 -15.24
C SER A 93 -18.59 -10.94 -14.50
N GLY A 94 -17.41 -11.16 -15.07
CA GLY A 94 -16.15 -10.67 -14.52
C GLY A 94 -16.03 -9.14 -14.44
N LEU A 95 -16.99 -8.39 -15.01
CA LEU A 95 -17.09 -6.94 -14.89
C LEU A 95 -17.84 -6.48 -13.63
N SER A 96 -18.37 -7.42 -12.83
CA SER A 96 -19.03 -7.08 -11.57
C SER A 96 -18.03 -6.45 -10.60
N GLY A 97 -18.32 -5.23 -10.15
CA GLY A 97 -17.49 -4.53 -9.17
C GLY A 97 -17.31 -5.30 -7.86
N THR A 98 -18.30 -6.11 -7.47
CA THR A 98 -18.19 -7.00 -6.30
C THR A 98 -17.14 -8.09 -6.52
N ILE A 99 -17.14 -8.73 -7.69
CA ILE A 99 -16.17 -9.78 -8.03
C ILE A 99 -14.77 -9.19 -8.13
N ASP A 100 -14.63 -8.05 -8.84
CA ASP A 100 -13.35 -7.36 -9.00
C ASP A 100 -12.77 -6.92 -7.64
N SER A 101 -13.56 -6.27 -6.80
CA SER A 101 -13.12 -5.82 -5.48
C SER A 101 -12.72 -6.97 -4.56
N TYR A 102 -13.49 -8.07 -4.56
CA TYR A 102 -13.17 -9.26 -3.77
C TYR A 102 -11.87 -9.90 -4.25
N TRP A 103 -11.72 -10.06 -5.56
CA TRP A 103 -10.53 -10.63 -6.18
C TRP A 103 -9.27 -9.79 -5.91
N ALA A 104 -9.37 -8.47 -6.08
CA ALA A 104 -8.30 -7.53 -5.76
C ALA A 104 -7.89 -7.61 -4.28
N THR A 105 -8.86 -7.75 -3.38
CA THR A 105 -8.61 -7.91 -1.94
C THR A 105 -7.85 -9.20 -1.65
N LEU A 106 -8.24 -10.33 -2.24
CA LEU A 106 -7.55 -11.60 -2.06
C LEU A 106 -6.09 -11.53 -2.53
N TYR A 107 -5.85 -10.99 -3.72
CA TYR A 107 -4.48 -10.83 -4.21
C TYR A 107 -3.66 -9.86 -3.37
N LYS A 108 -4.28 -8.81 -2.82
CA LYS A 108 -3.60 -7.88 -1.93
C LYS A 108 -3.14 -8.57 -0.64
N ILE A 109 -3.99 -9.43 -0.06
CA ILE A 109 -3.64 -10.24 1.11
C ILE A 109 -2.46 -11.16 0.80
N VAL A 110 -2.49 -11.85 -0.35
CA VAL A 110 -1.39 -12.73 -0.78
C VAL A 110 -0.09 -11.93 -0.97
N GLN A 111 -0.17 -10.76 -1.62
CA GLN A 111 0.99 -9.89 -1.82
C GLN A 111 1.61 -9.44 -0.50
N GLU A 112 0.80 -8.91 0.42
CA GLU A 112 1.25 -8.45 1.74
C GLU A 112 1.80 -9.59 2.60
N SER A 113 1.19 -10.78 2.52
CA SER A 113 1.69 -11.99 3.20
C SER A 113 3.07 -12.40 2.69
N ASN A 114 3.28 -12.39 1.38
CA ASN A 114 4.58 -12.71 0.78
C ASN A 114 5.65 -11.70 1.17
N ILE A 115 5.31 -10.42 1.30
CA ILE A 115 6.25 -9.39 1.80
C ILE A 115 6.70 -9.73 3.21
N LEU A 116 5.76 -10.08 4.10
CA LEU A 116 6.06 -10.45 5.47
C LEU A 116 6.93 -11.72 5.53
N LEU A 117 6.52 -12.78 4.83
CA LEU A 117 7.23 -14.06 4.82
C LEU A 117 8.68 -13.96 4.33
N ASN A 118 8.94 -13.11 3.33
CA ASN A 118 10.30 -12.90 2.82
C ASN A 118 11.19 -12.06 3.74
N ARG A 119 10.61 -11.34 4.71
CA ARG A 119 11.33 -10.41 5.60
C ARG A 119 11.44 -10.93 7.03
N CYS A 120 10.59 -11.87 7.42
CA CYS A 120 10.74 -12.61 8.66
C CYS A 120 11.78 -13.72 8.46
N THR A 121 12.98 -13.54 9.02
CA THR A 121 13.94 -14.66 9.13
C THR A 121 13.51 -15.56 10.29
N PRO A 122 13.43 -16.89 10.10
CA PRO A 122 13.27 -17.81 11.24
C PRO A 122 14.49 -17.68 12.16
N GLU A 123 14.24 -17.57 13.47
CA GLU A 123 15.29 -17.63 14.51
C GLU A 123 15.95 -19.02 14.57
#